data_AF-A0ABD1LHK9-F1
#
_entry.id   AF-A0ABD1LHK9-F1
#
_cell.length_a   1.000
_cell.length_b   1.000
_cell.length_c   1.000
_cell.angle_alpha   90.00
_cell.angle_beta   90.00
_cell.angle_gamma   90.00
#
_symmetry.space_group_name_H-M   'P 1'
#
loop_
_entity.id
_entity.type
_entity.pdbx_description
1 polymer ?
#
loop_
_entity_poly.entity_id
_entity_poly.type
_entity_poly.pdbx_seq_one_letter_code
_entity_poly.pdbx_strand_id
1 'polypeptide(L)'
;MVLLMQYGLDTSEFTYNPSESHRFQQDKCVQEAETNNEDLLEKCAQITAALKQCMDAHSDYYEPILRAEKLAEEQAIIKLEKEKQDSLPNEPQPQPSSSQDQK
;
A
#
# COMPACT_ATOMS: atom_id res chain seq x y z
N MET A 1 11.47 15.52 34.25
CA MET A 1 10.23 15.78 35.03
C MET A 1 10.16 17.20 35.60
N VAL A 2 11.21 17.71 36.26
CA VAL A 2 11.19 19.07 36.85
C VAL A 2 10.98 20.20 35.83
N LEU A 3 11.50 20.07 34.59
CA LEU A 3 11.30 21.09 33.55
C LEU A 3 9.85 21.19 33.05
N LEU A 4 9.11 20.08 32.97
CA LEU A 4 7.77 20.04 32.36
C LEU A 4 6.72 20.74 33.24
N MET A 5 6.87 20.66 34.57
CA MET A 5 6.01 21.35 35.53
C MET A 5 6.10 22.88 35.44
N GLN A 6 7.25 23.43 35.01
CA GLN A 6 7.46 24.88 34.96
C GLN A 6 6.72 25.56 33.80
N TYR A 7 6.40 24.79 32.75
CA TYR A 7 5.65 25.26 31.58
C TYR A 7 4.15 24.98 31.67
N GLY A 8 3.65 24.43 32.78
CA GLY A 8 2.23 24.14 32.97
C GLY A 8 1.65 23.13 31.96
N LEU A 9 2.51 22.36 31.29
CA LEU A 9 2.09 21.31 30.36
C LEU A 9 1.60 20.12 31.17
N ASP A 10 0.29 19.90 31.14
CA ASP A 10 -0.33 18.78 31.83
C ASP A 10 0.11 17.47 31.15
N THR A 11 0.97 16.71 31.83
CA THR A 11 1.48 15.44 31.31
C THR A 11 0.38 14.39 31.14
N SER A 12 -0.85 14.63 31.64
CA SER A 12 -2.01 13.76 31.38
C SER A 12 -2.54 13.86 29.94
N GLU A 13 -2.18 14.90 29.18
CA GLU A 13 -2.52 15.03 27.75
C GLU A 13 -1.54 14.30 26.82
N PHE A 14 -0.40 13.82 27.34
CA PHE A 14 0.48 12.91 26.60
C PHE A 14 -0.10 11.50 26.60
N THR A 15 -1.22 11.31 25.90
CA THR A 15 -1.72 9.98 25.61
C THR A 15 -0.72 9.29 24.69
N TYR A 16 -0.10 8.21 25.16
CA TYR A 16 0.74 7.34 24.33
C TYR A 16 -0.05 6.92 23.08
N ASN A 17 0.45 7.30 21.90
CA ASN A 17 -0.12 6.87 20.62
C ASN A 17 0.63 5.62 20.13
N PRO A 18 0.03 4.42 20.22
CA PRO A 18 0.70 3.20 19.80
C PRO A 18 1.07 3.22 18.32
N SER A 19 0.29 3.87 17.44
CA SER A 19 0.56 3.87 16.00
C SER A 19 1.79 4.72 15.65
N GLU A 20 2.01 5.84 16.35
CA GLU A 20 3.23 6.64 16.17
C GLU A 20 4.48 5.91 16.65
N SER A 21 4.37 5.09 17.71
CA SER A 21 5.49 4.28 18.18
C SER A 21 5.87 3.20 17.15
N HIS A 22 4.89 2.49 16.58
CA HIS A 22 5.15 1.48 15.55
C HIS A 22 5.70 2.10 14.27
N ARG A 23 5.19 3.27 13.86
CA ARG A 23 5.72 4.03 12.72
C ARG A 23 7.20 4.37 12.92
N PHE A 24 7.55 4.94 14.07
CA PHE A 24 8.94 5.29 14.37
C PHE A 24 9.89 4.09 14.38
N GLN A 25 9.44 2.93 14.86
CA GLN A 25 10.23 1.70 14.82
C GLN A 25 10.39 1.16 13.39
N GLN A 26 9.34 1.27 12.57
CA GLN A 26 9.39 0.89 11.16
C GLN A 26 10.36 1.79 10.40
N ASP A 27 10.31 3.11 10.61
CA ASP A 27 11.24 4.08 10.00
C ASP A 27 12.70 3.76 10.33
N LYS A 28 12.99 3.46 11.61
CA LYS A 28 14.34 3.05 12.03
C LYS A 28 14.80 1.76 11.38
N CYS A 29 13.91 0.77 11.31
CA CYS A 29 14.23 -0.51 10.69
C CYS A 29 14.57 -0.33 9.19
N VAL A 30 13.81 0.50 8.47
CA VAL A 30 14.08 0.82 7.07
C VAL A 30 15.44 1.51 6.93
N GLN A 31 15.69 2.53 7.74
CA GLN A 31 16.97 3.26 7.71
C GLN A 31 18.17 2.32 7.96
N GLU A 32 18.05 1.40 8.92
CA GLU A 32 19.10 0.43 9.21
C GLU A 32 19.30 -0.57 8.08
N ALA A 33 18.23 -1.10 7.49
CA ALA A 33 18.31 -2.03 6.38
C ALA A 33 18.92 -1.37 5.12
N GLU A 34 18.55 -0.13 4.81
CA GLU A 34 19.16 0.64 3.72
C GLU A 34 20.66 0.86 3.96
N THR A 35 21.04 1.24 5.19
CA THR A 35 22.44 1.47 5.56
C THR A 35 23.28 0.19 5.41
N ASN A 36 22.70 -0.96 5.76
CA ASN A 36 23.39 -2.25 5.72
C ASN A 36 23.19 -3.04 4.41
N ASN A 37 22.43 -2.49 3.44
CA ASN A 37 22.03 -3.19 2.21
C ASN A 37 21.37 -4.55 2.49
N GLU A 38 20.53 -4.62 3.52
CA GLU A 38 19.76 -5.81 3.85
C GLU A 38 18.39 -5.77 3.17
N ASP A 39 17.78 -6.94 2.97
CA ASP A 39 16.43 -7.01 2.45
C ASP A 39 15.41 -6.44 3.46
N LEU A 40 14.72 -5.37 3.06
CA LEU A 40 13.74 -4.67 3.88
C LEU A 40 12.57 -5.58 4.26
N LEU A 41 12.19 -6.49 3.36
CA LEU A 41 11.06 -7.37 3.54
C LEU A 41 11.35 -8.37 4.66
N GLU A 42 12.53 -9.00 4.66
CA GLU A 42 12.93 -9.90 5.74
C GLU A 42 13.21 -9.16 7.06
N LYS A 43 13.99 -8.07 7.04
CA LYS A 43 14.43 -7.41 8.27
C LYS A 43 13.30 -6.70 9.00
N CYS A 44 12.38 -6.07 8.28
CA CYS A 44 11.32 -5.26 8.87
C CYS A 44 9.95 -5.93 8.90
N ALA A 45 9.81 -7.18 8.42
CA ALA A 45 8.53 -7.91 8.38
C ALA A 45 7.74 -7.85 9.69
N GLN A 46 8.39 -8.10 10.82
CA GLN A 46 7.71 -8.18 12.13
C GLN A 46 7.18 -6.80 12.57
N ILE A 47 7.97 -5.75 12.39
CA ILE A 47 7.59 -4.39 12.79
C ILE A 47 6.51 -3.87 11.84
N THR A 48 6.62 -4.14 10.54
CA THR A 48 5.60 -3.81 9.54
C THR A 48 4.29 -4.55 9.82
N ALA A 49 4.35 -5.83 10.23
CA ALA A 49 3.16 -6.58 10.62
C ALA A 49 2.47 -5.98 11.86
N ALA A 50 3.25 -5.60 12.88
CA ALA A 50 2.72 -4.95 14.08
C ALA A 50 2.11 -3.57 13.76
N LEU A 51 2.76 -2.77 12.92
CA LEU A 51 2.23 -1.50 12.43
C LEU A 51 0.91 -1.70 11.69
N LYS A 52 0.85 -2.68 10.79
CA LYS A 52 -0.37 -3.01 10.05
C LYS A 52 -1.50 -3.41 11.00
N GLN A 53 -1.23 -4.26 11.98
CA GLN A 53 -2.24 -4.64 12.98
C GLN A 53 -2.76 -3.43 13.76
N CYS A 54 -1.89 -2.47 14.09
CA CYS A 54 -2.30 -1.23 14.71
C CYS A 54 -3.19 -0.39 13.79
N MET A 55 -2.83 -0.25 12.51
CA MET A 55 -3.65 0.47 11.52
C MET A 55 -5.01 -0.21 11.30
N ASP A 56 -5.05 -1.54 11.23
CA ASP A 56 -6.29 -2.31 11.06
C ASP A 56 -7.19 -2.22 12.31
N ALA A 57 -6.62 -2.17 13.52
CA ALA A 57 -7.37 -1.97 14.76
C ALA A 57 -7.95 -0.55 14.90
N HIS A 58 -7.32 0.43 14.25
CA HIS A 58 -7.75 1.82 14.19
C HIS A 58 -8.23 2.18 12.78
N SER A 59 -8.94 1.23 12.14
CA SER A 59 -9.34 1.38 10.75
C SER A 59 -10.23 2.59 10.55
N ASP A 60 -11.07 2.98 11.51
CA ASP A 60 -11.93 4.17 11.42
C ASP A 60 -11.18 5.46 11.07
N TYR A 61 -9.91 5.59 11.49
CA TYR A 61 -9.05 6.71 11.12
C TYR A 61 -8.46 6.57 9.69
N TYR A 62 -8.09 5.35 9.28
CA TYR A 62 -7.39 5.09 8.00
C TYR A 62 -8.31 4.63 6.86
N GLU A 63 -9.53 4.17 7.14
CA GLU A 63 -10.44 3.56 6.19
C GLU A 63 -10.86 4.50 5.05
N PRO A 64 -11.10 5.81 5.28
CA PRO A 64 -11.41 6.72 4.19
C PRO A 64 -10.30 6.80 3.12
N ILE A 65 -9.03 6.79 3.55
CA ILE A 65 -7.90 6.86 2.62
C ILE A 65 -7.64 5.49 1.99
N LEU A 66 -7.68 4.41 2.76
CA LEU A 66 -7.48 3.04 2.26
C LEU A 66 -8.53 2.64 1.22
N ARG A 67 -9.80 3.08 1.39
CA ARG A 67 -10.86 2.84 0.41
C ARG A 67 -10.60 3.58 -0.90
N ALA A 68 -10.15 4.84 -0.80
CA ALA A 68 -9.82 5.64 -1.98
C ALA A 68 -8.63 5.05 -2.74
N GLU A 69 -7.59 4.59 -2.03
CA GLU A 69 -6.43 3.91 -2.60
C GLU A 69 -6.83 2.64 -3.34
N LYS A 70 -7.67 1.78 -2.72
CA LYS A 70 -8.14 0.55 -3.35
C LYS A 70 -8.91 0.81 -4.64
N LEU A 71 -9.80 1.81 -4.66
CA LEU A 71 -10.53 2.17 -5.87
C LEU A 71 -9.60 2.69 -6.98
N ALA A 72 -8.57 3.45 -6.61
CA ALA A 72 -7.57 3.93 -7.56
C ALA A 72 -6.72 2.78 -8.13
N GLU A 73 -6.35 1.80 -7.30
CA GLU A 73 -5.65 0.58 -7.70
C GLU A 73 -6.48 -0.23 -8.71
N GLU A 74 -7.75 -0.50 -8.41
CA GLU A 74 -8.66 -1.21 -9.31
C GLU A 74 -8.80 -0.50 -10.66
N GLN A 75 -8.93 0.82 -10.65
CA GLN A 75 -8.98 1.62 -11.89
C GLN A 75 -7.68 1.56 -12.69
N ALA A 76 -6.52 1.58 -12.02
CA ALA A 76 -5.23 1.47 -12.66
C ALA A 76 -5.05 0.10 -13.35
N ILE A 77 -5.48 -0.99 -12.70
CA ILE A 77 -5.46 -2.34 -13.26
C ILE A 77 -6.33 -2.42 -14.52
N ILE A 78 -7.58 -1.93 -14.46
CA ILE A 78 -8.49 -1.93 -15.62
C ILE A 78 -7.89 -1.16 -16.80
N LYS A 79 -7.26 -0.01 -16.52
CA LYS A 79 -6.62 0.81 -17.57
C LYS A 79 -5.44 0.08 -18.21
N LEU A 80 -4.58 -0.53 -17.40
CA LEU A 80 -3.43 -1.32 -17.88
C LEU A 80 -3.87 -2.51 -18.74
N GLU A 81 -4.93 -3.22 -18.34
CA GLU A 81 -5.48 -4.34 -19.10
C GLU A 81 -6.03 -3.88 -20.46
N LYS A 82 -6.72 -2.74 -20.49
CA LYS A 82 -7.22 -2.16 -21.73
C LYS A 82 -6.09 -1.72 -22.67
N GLU A 83 -5.07 -1.03 -22.15
CA GLU A 83 -3.88 -0.62 -22.93
C GLU A 83 -3.13 -1.83 -23.50
N LYS A 84 -3.08 -2.95 -22.75
CA LYS A 84 -2.49 -4.21 -23.21
C LYS A 84 -3.32 -4.87 -24.34
N GLN A 85 -4.64 -4.76 -24.31
CA GLN A 85 -5.51 -5.25 -25.39
C GLN A 85 -5.41 -4.39 -26.65
N ASP A 86 -5.32 -3.06 -26.50
CA ASP A 86 -5.19 -2.12 -27.61
C ASP A 86 -3.79 -2.14 -28.29
N SER A 87 -2.76 -2.67 -27.60
CA SER A 87 -1.38 -2.79 -28.09
C SER A 87 -1.02 -4.15 -28.70
N LEU A 88 -1.93 -5.14 -28.67
CA LEU A 88 -1.76 -6.36 -29.44
C LEU A 88 -1.99 -6.07 -30.93
N PRO A 89 -1.05 -6.42 -31.85
CA PRO A 89 -1.28 -6.29 -33.28
C PRO A 89 -2.56 -7.06 -33.65
N ASN A 90 -3.45 -6.39 -34.37
CA ASN A 90 -4.58 -7.04 -35.03
C ASN A 90 -4.01 -8.08 -36.03
N GLU A 91 -3.91 -9.34 -35.61
CA GLU A 91 -3.64 -10.45 -36.54
C GLU A 91 -4.89 -10.59 -37.42
N PRO A 92 -4.76 -10.58 -38.76
CA PRO A 92 -5.92 -10.65 -39.65
C PRO A 92 -6.74 -11.91 -39.38
N GLN A 93 -8.00 -11.73 -38.96
CA GLN A 93 -8.96 -12.84 -38.91
C GLN A 93 -9.01 -13.54 -40.29
N PRO A 94 -8.91 -14.88 -40.36
CA PRO A 94 -9.12 -15.60 -41.60
C PRO A 94 -10.50 -15.27 -42.15
N GLN A 95 -10.55 -14.68 -43.34
CA GLN A 95 -11.78 -14.55 -44.10
C GLN A 95 -12.38 -15.96 -44.26
N PRO A 96 -13.68 -16.19 -43.97
CA PRO A 96 -14.33 -17.40 -44.42
C PRO A 96 -14.32 -17.39 -45.94
N SER A 97 -13.47 -18.23 -46.50
CA SER A 97 -13.38 -18.52 -47.92
C SER A 97 -14.75 -19.03 -48.40
N SER A 98 -15.22 -18.40 -49.47
CA SER A 98 -16.27 -18.90 -50.32
C SER A 98 -16.02 -20.37 -50.67
N SER A 99 -16.95 -21.25 -50.31
CA SER A 99 -17.14 -22.53 -50.99
C SER A 99 -18.59 -22.63 -51.41
N GLN A 100 -18.80 -22.33 -52.69
CA GLN A 100 -19.95 -22.79 -53.45
C GLN A 100 -19.83 -24.30 -53.59
N ASP A 101 -20.76 -25.07 -53.03
CA ASP A 101 -20.95 -26.48 -53.36
C ASP A 101 -22.45 -26.82 -53.31
N GLN A 102 -23.09 -26.55 -54.45
CA GLN A 102 -23.85 -27.51 -55.25
C GLN A 102 -24.69 -28.58 -54.53
N LYS A 103 -26.02 -28.38 -54.51
CA LYS A 103 -26.99 -29.41 -54.93
C LYS A 103 -28.31 -28.81 -55.39
#